data_AF-A0A2T5UN14-F1
#
_entry.id   AF-A0A2T5UN14-F1
#
_cell.length_a   1.000
_cell.length_b   1.000
_cell.length_c   1.000
_cell.angle_alpha   90.00
_cell.angle_beta   90.00
_cell.angle_gamma   90.00
#
_symmetry.space_group_name_H-M   'P 1'
#
loop_
_entity.id
_entity.type
_entity.pdbx_description
1 polymer ?
#
loop_
_entity_poly.entity_id
_entity_poly.type
_entity_poly.pdbx_seq_one_letter_code
_entity_poly.pdbx_strand_id
1 'polypeptide(L)'
;MITAKRPTLIRVTSIALLAFACATPATVMAQTQMTPEMRAKARKVAQACKTDLKQYCQGIQPGGGRIVACLQANAVNLAPTCQAALAEVRPK
;
A
#
# COMPACT_ATOMS: atom_id res chain seq x y z
N MET A 1 19.57 19.11 -9.66
CA MET A 1 20.04 19.15 -11.07
C MET A 1 20.11 17.72 -11.59
N ILE A 2 19.60 17.53 -12.79
CA ILE A 2 19.30 16.25 -13.45
C ILE A 2 20.51 15.83 -14.27
N THR A 3 20.98 14.58 -14.16
CA THR A 3 21.76 13.97 -15.25
C THR A 3 21.57 12.46 -15.27
N ALA A 4 20.99 12.00 -16.38
CA ALA A 4 20.52 10.66 -16.64
C ALA A 4 21.68 9.66 -16.81
N LYS A 5 21.68 8.58 -16.03
CA LYS A 5 22.53 7.41 -16.30
C LYS A 5 21.78 6.50 -17.27
N ARG A 6 21.98 6.75 -18.57
CA ARG A 6 21.44 5.95 -19.69
C ARG A 6 22.24 4.64 -19.78
N PRO A 7 21.63 3.45 -19.61
CA PRO A 7 22.34 2.20 -19.70
C PRO A 7 22.58 1.83 -21.17
N THR A 8 23.86 1.66 -21.51
CA THR A 8 24.32 0.57 -22.39
C THR A 8 23.77 0.55 -23.82
N LEU A 9 23.97 1.65 -24.55
CA LEU A 9 23.96 1.68 -26.02
C LEU A 9 25.28 1.10 -26.58
N ILE A 10 25.69 -0.11 -26.20
CA ILE A 10 26.87 -0.77 -26.79
C ILE A 10 26.63 -2.28 -26.77
N ARG A 11 26.62 -2.92 -27.95
CA ARG A 11 26.50 -4.37 -28.22
C ARG A 11 25.10 -4.96 -28.47
N VAL A 12 24.22 -4.23 -29.15
CA VAL A 12 23.14 -4.87 -29.94
C VAL A 12 23.62 -5.03 -31.38
N THR A 13 24.61 -5.89 -31.62
CA THR A 13 24.90 -6.42 -32.96
C THR A 13 25.71 -7.71 -32.84
N SER A 14 25.19 -8.76 -33.46
CA SER A 14 25.94 -9.89 -34.00
C SER A 14 26.01 -11.19 -33.19
N ILE A 15 25.02 -12.04 -33.48
CA ILE A 15 25.14 -13.47 -33.81
C ILE A 15 24.96 -14.48 -32.65
N ALA A 16 23.70 -14.94 -32.59
CA ALA A 16 23.29 -16.34 -32.51
C ALA A 16 23.78 -17.19 -31.32
N LEU A 17 23.08 -17.09 -30.19
CA LEU A 17 22.87 -18.17 -29.21
C LEU A 17 21.75 -17.75 -28.22
N LEU A 18 20.56 -17.42 -28.74
CA LEU A 18 19.36 -17.20 -27.92
C LEU A 18 18.48 -18.45 -27.98
N ALA A 19 18.99 -19.52 -27.40
CA ALA A 19 18.23 -20.71 -27.02
C ALA A 19 18.47 -21.02 -25.54
N PHE A 20 18.33 -20.02 -24.66
CA PHE A 20 18.03 -20.29 -23.25
C PHE A 20 16.52 -20.44 -23.12
N ALA A 21 16.07 -21.63 -23.51
CA ALA A 21 14.76 -22.15 -23.16
C ALA A 21 14.71 -22.39 -21.64
N CYS A 22 14.39 -21.36 -20.86
CA CYS A 22 13.79 -21.55 -19.54
C CYS A 22 12.27 -21.56 -19.71
N ALA A 23 11.74 -22.71 -20.13
CA ALA A 23 10.38 -23.08 -19.77
C ALA A 23 10.37 -23.40 -18.27
N THR A 24 9.77 -22.55 -17.44
CA THR A 24 9.18 -22.85 -16.11
C THR A 24 8.52 -21.57 -15.55
N PRO A 25 7.46 -21.70 -14.73
CA PRO A 25 6.17 -21.07 -14.95
C PRO A 25 6.07 -19.61 -14.47
N ALA A 26 5.04 -18.94 -14.97
CA ALA A 26 4.59 -17.63 -14.50
C ALA A 26 4.46 -17.55 -12.97
N THR A 27 4.62 -16.34 -12.45
CA THR A 27 4.28 -15.87 -11.09
C THR A 27 5.24 -16.22 -9.95
N VAL A 28 6.22 -15.35 -9.69
CA VAL A 28 6.46 -14.88 -8.31
C VAL A 28 6.78 -13.39 -8.36
N MET A 29 5.76 -12.56 -8.58
CA MET A 29 5.83 -11.17 -8.11
C MET A 29 5.68 -11.23 -6.59
N ALA A 30 6.77 -11.54 -5.87
CA ALA A 30 6.89 -11.21 -4.46
C ALA A 30 7.14 -9.69 -4.35
N GLN A 31 6.19 -8.91 -4.84
CA GLN A 31 6.18 -7.48 -4.67
C GLN A 31 5.33 -7.20 -3.43
N THR A 32 5.99 -6.89 -2.32
CA THR A 32 5.41 -6.28 -1.11
C THR A 32 4.91 -4.85 -1.39
N GLN A 33 4.31 -4.64 -2.56
CA GLN A 33 3.78 -3.38 -3.01
C GLN A 33 2.39 -3.24 -2.43
N MET A 34 2.34 -2.52 -1.30
CA MET A 34 1.14 -1.85 -0.83
C MET A 34 0.44 -1.21 -2.03
N THR A 35 -0.66 -1.80 -2.48
CA THR A 35 -1.30 -1.38 -3.74
C THR A 35 -1.77 0.07 -3.59
N PRO A 36 -1.77 0.87 -4.66
CA PRO A 36 -2.34 2.22 -4.63
C PRO A 36 -3.77 2.22 -4.09
N GLU A 37 -4.51 1.13 -4.32
CA GLU A 37 -5.83 0.88 -3.78
C GLU A 37 -5.85 0.80 -2.24
N MET A 38 -4.93 0.06 -1.62
CA MET A 38 -4.85 -0.04 -0.15
C MET A 38 -4.54 1.31 0.50
N ARG A 39 -3.68 2.12 -0.13
CA ARG A 39 -3.41 3.49 0.35
C ARG A 39 -4.64 4.38 0.23
N ALA A 40 -5.40 4.25 -0.86
CA ALA A 40 -6.65 5.00 -1.03
C ALA A 40 -7.69 4.61 0.04
N LYS A 41 -7.85 3.31 0.33
CA LYS A 41 -8.72 2.81 1.40
C LYS A 41 -8.30 3.37 2.77
N ALA A 42 -7.02 3.32 3.11
CA ALA A 42 -6.52 3.88 4.36
C ALA A 42 -6.78 5.40 4.49
N ARG A 43 -6.65 6.15 3.38
CA ARG A 43 -6.99 7.59 3.35
C ARG A 43 -8.48 7.84 3.54
N LYS A 44 -9.35 7.03 2.92
CA LYS A 44 -10.80 7.14 3.11
C LYS A 44 -11.18 6.96 4.58
N VAL A 45 -10.63 5.94 5.25
CA VAL A 45 -10.86 5.73 6.68
C VAL A 45 -10.36 6.91 7.51
N ALA A 46 -9.14 7.40 7.24
CA ALA A 46 -8.60 8.55 7.96
C ALA A 46 -9.44 9.83 7.78
N GLN A 47 -10.09 10.01 6.63
CA GLN A 47 -11.00 11.13 6.38
C GLN A 47 -12.34 10.95 7.09
N ALA A 48 -12.96 9.78 6.98
CA ALA A 48 -14.23 9.46 7.63
C ALA A 48 -14.12 9.56 9.16
N CYS A 49 -12.99 9.12 9.70
CA CYS A 49 -12.70 9.10 11.13
C CYS A 49 -11.98 10.36 11.62
N LYS A 50 -11.91 11.45 10.85
CA LYS A 50 -11.06 12.61 11.19
C LYS A 50 -11.41 13.21 12.56
N THR A 51 -12.68 13.30 12.90
CA THR A 51 -13.13 13.83 14.20
C THR A 51 -12.81 12.84 15.32
N ASP A 52 -13.11 11.55 15.11
CA ASP A 52 -12.83 10.50 16.09
C ASP A 52 -11.33 10.33 16.34
N LEU A 53 -10.49 10.48 15.30
CA LEU A 53 -9.04 10.46 15.43
C LEU A 53 -8.53 11.60 16.31
N LYS A 54 -9.12 12.78 16.17
CA LYS A 54 -8.82 13.92 17.04
C LYS A 54 -9.37 13.73 18.44
N GLN A 55 -10.35 12.87 18.68
CA GLN A 55 -10.93 12.72 20.01
C GLN A 55 -10.26 11.58 20.79
N TYR A 56 -10.05 10.45 20.14
CA TYR A 56 -9.63 9.20 20.78
C TYR A 56 -8.21 8.77 20.42
N CYS A 57 -7.66 9.24 19.30
CA CYS A 57 -6.37 8.78 18.77
C CYS A 57 -5.36 9.91 18.57
N GLN A 58 -5.43 10.98 19.38
CA GLN A 58 -4.44 12.05 19.33
C GLN A 58 -3.04 11.51 19.66
N GLY A 59 -2.04 12.00 18.93
CA GLY A 59 -0.64 11.57 19.12
C GLY A 59 -0.28 10.22 18.48
N ILE A 60 -1.25 9.49 17.91
CA ILE A 60 -0.94 8.27 17.17
C ILE A 60 -0.26 8.62 15.86
N GLN A 61 1.00 8.22 15.74
CA GLN A 61 1.76 8.50 14.54
C GLN A 61 1.30 7.59 13.39
N PRO A 62 1.12 8.13 12.17
CA PRO A 62 0.66 7.36 11.01
C PRO A 62 1.58 6.19 10.64
N GLY A 63 1.05 5.24 9.87
CA GLY A 63 1.79 4.08 9.36
C GLY A 63 1.68 2.83 10.23
N GLY A 64 2.01 1.68 9.64
CA GLY A 64 2.04 0.38 10.32
C GLY A 64 0.70 -0.08 10.89
N GLY A 65 -0.44 0.47 10.42
CA GLY A 65 -1.76 0.11 10.93
C GLY A 65 -2.12 0.70 12.31
N ARG A 66 -1.24 1.50 12.94
CA ARG A 66 -1.45 2.04 14.30
C ARG A 66 -2.75 2.84 14.46
N ILE A 67 -3.08 3.65 13.45
CA ILE A 67 -4.33 4.43 13.40
C ILE A 67 -5.55 3.50 13.44
N VAL A 68 -5.53 2.44 12.63
CA VAL A 68 -6.62 1.46 12.54
C VAL A 68 -6.76 0.69 13.85
N ALA A 69 -5.66 0.29 14.47
CA ALA A 69 -5.66 -0.36 15.78
C ALA A 69 -6.27 0.55 16.87
N CYS A 70 -5.92 1.84 16.91
CA CYS A 70 -6.52 2.78 17.84
C CYS A 70 -8.03 2.95 17.63
N LEU A 71 -8.46 3.08 16.38
CA LEU A 71 -9.89 3.14 16.04
C LEU A 71 -10.61 1.86 16.46
N GLN A 72 -10.03 0.68 16.20
CA GLN A 72 -10.63 -0.60 16.61
C GLN A 72 -10.80 -0.70 18.13
N ALA A 73 -9.81 -0.26 18.91
CA ALA A 73 -9.90 -0.24 20.38
C ALA A 73 -11.02 0.69 20.89
N ASN A 74 -11.37 1.73 20.11
CA ASN A 74 -12.40 2.70 20.44
C ASN A 74 -13.70 2.49 19.66
N ALA A 75 -13.88 1.36 18.96
CA ALA A 75 -14.92 1.19 17.95
C ALA A 75 -16.33 1.57 18.43
N VAL A 76 -16.65 1.25 19.68
CA VAL A 76 -17.94 1.55 20.32
C VAL A 76 -18.21 3.05 20.53
N ASN A 77 -17.16 3.86 20.62
CA ASN A 77 -17.23 5.30 20.87
C ASN A 77 -17.13 6.15 19.60
N LEU A 78 -16.82 5.52 18.46
CA LEU A 78 -16.67 6.21 17.17
C LEU A 78 -18.03 6.63 16.61
N ALA A 79 -18.04 7.70 15.83
CA ALA A 79 -19.20 8.07 15.03
C ALA A 79 -19.61 6.92 14.07
N PRO A 80 -20.92 6.75 13.77
CA PRO A 80 -21.41 5.70 12.88
C PRO A 80 -20.72 5.69 11.50
N THR A 81 -20.39 6.88 10.98
CA THR A 81 -19.67 7.05 9.71
C THR A 81 -18.26 6.46 9.77
N CYS A 82 -17.55 6.62 10.88
CA CYS A 82 -16.23 6.05 11.07
C CYS A 82 -16.28 4.53 11.29
N GLN A 83 -17.27 4.03 12.04
CA GLN A 83 -17.49 2.59 12.20
C GLN A 83 -17.72 1.89 10.86
N ALA A 84 -18.56 2.47 9.99
CA ALA A 84 -18.82 1.96 8.66
C ALA A 84 -17.54 1.91 7.81
N ALA A 85 -16.78 3.01 7.76
CA ALA A 85 -15.52 3.05 7.02
C ALA A 85 -14.48 2.05 7.56
N LEU A 86 -14.42 1.86 8.88
CA LEU A 86 -13.52 0.89 9.52
C LEU A 86 -13.90 -0.55 9.16
N ALA A 87 -15.20 -0.85 9.01
CA ALA A 87 -15.68 -2.16 8.60
C ALA A 87 -15.30 -2.51 7.15
N GLU A 88 -15.23 -1.53 6.25
CA GLU A 88 -14.83 -1.74 4.85
C GLU A 88 -13.38 -2.19 4.68
N VAL A 89 -12.50 -1.83 5.62
CA VAL A 89 -11.06 -2.12 5.54
C VAL A 89 -10.61 -3.24 6.48
N ARG A 90 -11.48 -3.74 7.35
CA ARG A 90 -11.14 -4.82 8.27
C ARG A 90 -11.03 -6.12 7.48
N PRO A 91 -9.89 -6.82 7.53
CA PRO A 91 -9.83 -8.17 6.98
C PRO A 91 -10.86 -9.03 7.70
N LYS A 92 -11.66 -9.77 6.93
CA LYS A 92 -12.61 -10.75 7.48
C LYS A 92 -11.87 -11.91 8.14
#